data_AF-A0A942E212-F1
#
_entry.id   AF-A0A942E212-F1
#
_cell.length_a   1.000
_cell.length_b   1.000
_cell.length_c   1.000
_cell.angle_alpha   90.00
_cell.angle_beta   90.00
_cell.angle_gamma   90.00
#
_symmetry.space_group_name_H-M   'P 1'
#
loop_
_entity.id
_entity.type
_entity.pdbx_description
1 polymer ?
#
loop_
_entity_poly.entity_id
_entity_poly.type
_entity_poly.pdbx_seq_one_letter_code
_entity_poly.pdbx_strand_id
1 'polypeptide(L)'
;MLVDSHCHLDFADFAEERADIVRRAQKAGVGRMVTISTRVKKFADILAIAKEFDPVYCSVGTHPHNAAEELDVTADELVRLSEHPKVVAIGEAGLDFHYDKSPRDAQAASFRTHIAAARRTGLPLVIHARSADDDMAAILRDEMGKGAFPFVLHCFSSGRELARTGVELGGFISFSGIVTFRNSEEIREIAREIPLDRILVETDAPYLAPVPHRGRSNEPAFVADTARSLAATLGIDPAELAALTTRNFFRLFSKMPAPANVSG
;
A
#
# COMPACT_ATOMS: atom_id res chain seq x y z
N MET A 1 -9.53 -15.85 3.13
CA MET A 1 -9.75 -14.42 3.46
C MET A 1 -8.95 -13.57 2.49
N LEU A 2 -9.27 -12.29 2.38
CA LEU A 2 -8.43 -11.29 1.72
C LEU A 2 -7.89 -10.29 2.75
N VAL A 3 -6.83 -9.60 2.36
CA VAL A 3 -6.31 -8.43 3.07
C VAL A 3 -6.38 -7.26 2.10
N ASP A 4 -6.97 -6.15 2.53
CA ASP A 4 -6.82 -4.89 1.83
C ASP A 4 -5.55 -4.20 2.32
N SER A 5 -4.47 -4.26 1.52
CA SER A 5 -3.16 -3.78 1.95
C SER A 5 -3.03 -2.26 1.96
N HIS A 6 -3.99 -1.53 1.41
CA HIS A 6 -3.94 -0.07 1.30
C HIS A 6 -5.34 0.52 1.15
N CYS A 7 -5.79 1.26 2.15
CA CYS A 7 -6.99 2.10 2.08
C CYS A 7 -6.84 3.35 2.96
N HIS A 8 -7.76 4.30 2.83
CA HIS A 8 -7.78 5.56 3.60
C HIS A 8 -9.12 5.69 4.35
N LEU A 9 -9.20 5.05 5.52
CA LEU A 9 -10.38 5.11 6.39
C LEU A 9 -10.53 6.45 7.12
N ASP A 10 -9.54 7.33 7.00
CA ASP A 10 -9.45 8.67 7.58
C ASP A 10 -10.10 9.76 6.72
N PHE A 11 -10.57 9.43 5.51
CA PHE A 11 -11.31 10.38 4.67
C PHE A 11 -12.58 10.87 5.36
N ALA A 12 -12.83 12.17 5.27
CA ALA A 12 -13.96 12.82 5.93
C ALA A 12 -15.32 12.21 5.51
N ASP A 13 -15.46 11.86 4.24
CA ASP A 13 -16.66 11.23 3.69
C ASP A 13 -16.97 9.86 4.32
N PHE A 14 -15.97 9.21 4.93
CA PHE A 14 -16.16 7.95 5.65
C PHE A 14 -16.44 8.14 7.13
N ALA A 15 -16.31 9.34 7.71
CA ALA A 15 -16.34 9.52 9.16
C ALA A 15 -17.63 8.98 9.81
N GLU A 16 -18.79 9.22 9.20
CA GLU A 16 -20.10 8.77 9.72
C GLU A 16 -20.39 7.29 9.39
N GLU A 17 -19.82 6.75 8.31
CA GLU A 17 -20.08 5.39 7.83
C GLU A 17 -18.98 4.38 8.13
N ARG A 18 -17.86 4.80 8.74
CA ARG A 18 -16.64 4.00 8.87
C ARG A 18 -16.90 2.62 9.49
N ALA A 19 -17.69 2.58 10.56
CA ALA A 19 -18.02 1.33 11.23
C ALA A 19 -18.80 0.36 10.33
N ASP A 20 -19.67 0.88 9.47
CA ASP A 20 -20.43 0.07 8.52
C ASP A 20 -19.57 -0.34 7.32
N ILE A 21 -18.67 0.52 6.84
CA ILE A 21 -17.66 0.21 5.82
C ILE A 21 -16.79 -0.97 6.28
N VAL A 22 -16.23 -0.90 7.49
CA VAL A 22 -15.42 -1.99 8.07
C VAL A 22 -16.24 -3.28 8.20
N ARG A 23 -17.50 -3.17 8.65
CA ARG A 23 -18.39 -4.34 8.77
C ARG A 23 -18.71 -4.97 7.42
N ARG A 24 -18.93 -4.18 6.37
CA ARG A 24 -19.13 -4.67 5.00
C ARG A 24 -17.89 -5.40 4.49
N ALA A 25 -16.70 -4.85 4.74
CA ALA A 25 -15.43 -5.49 4.38
C ALA A 25 -15.27 -6.86 5.05
N GLN A 26 -15.53 -6.96 6.36
CA GLN A 26 -15.47 -8.23 7.08
C GLN A 26 -16.47 -9.25 6.53
N LYS A 27 -17.72 -8.83 6.25
CA LYS A 27 -18.74 -9.69 5.63
C LYS A 27 -18.35 -10.16 4.23
N ALA A 28 -17.59 -9.36 3.48
CA ALA A 28 -17.04 -9.72 2.18
C ALA A 28 -15.78 -10.64 2.27
N GLY A 29 -15.36 -11.02 3.47
CA GLY A 29 -14.22 -11.91 3.69
C GLY A 29 -12.87 -11.19 3.78
N VAL A 30 -12.85 -9.87 3.93
CA VAL A 30 -11.65 -9.07 4.20
C VAL A 30 -11.33 -9.16 5.69
N GLY A 31 -10.27 -9.89 6.03
CA GLY A 31 -9.91 -10.17 7.43
C GLY A 31 -8.96 -9.15 8.06
N ARG A 32 -8.25 -8.37 7.23
CA ARG A 32 -7.36 -7.28 7.64
C ARG A 32 -7.42 -6.13 6.66
N MET A 33 -7.21 -4.91 7.17
CA MET A 33 -7.11 -3.68 6.39
C MET A 33 -5.94 -2.85 6.93
N VAL A 34 -5.22 -2.16 6.04
CA VAL A 34 -4.20 -1.18 6.44
C VAL A 34 -4.64 0.21 6.02
N THR A 35 -5.00 1.04 7.00
CA THR A 35 -5.32 2.45 6.75
C THR A 35 -4.04 3.28 6.70
N ILE A 36 -3.88 4.10 5.65
CA ILE A 36 -2.60 4.69 5.30
C ILE A 36 -2.49 6.13 5.77
N SER A 37 -1.40 6.43 6.48
CA SER A 37 -1.05 7.79 6.88
C SER A 37 -0.44 8.54 5.70
N THR A 38 -0.92 9.77 5.47
CA THR A 38 -0.41 10.67 4.43
C THR A 38 0.33 11.88 4.99
N ARG A 39 0.23 12.10 6.31
CA ARG A 39 0.84 13.19 7.07
C ARG A 39 1.18 12.72 8.48
N VAL A 40 2.45 12.79 8.85
CA VAL A 40 2.91 12.38 10.19
C VAL A 40 2.32 13.28 11.27
N LYS A 41 2.15 14.58 11.00
CA LYS A 41 1.53 15.54 11.92
C LYS A 41 0.06 15.24 12.24
N LYS A 42 -0.60 14.41 11.42
CA LYS A 42 -1.98 13.92 11.64
C LYS A 42 -2.04 12.45 12.03
N PHE A 43 -0.91 11.83 12.34
CA PHE A 43 -0.84 10.39 12.62
C PHE A 43 -1.72 9.96 13.82
N ALA A 44 -1.97 10.85 14.78
CA ALA A 44 -2.86 10.57 15.92
C ALA A 44 -4.28 10.16 15.47
N ASP A 45 -4.80 10.77 14.40
CA ASP A 45 -6.13 10.47 13.88
C ASP A 45 -6.17 9.09 13.20
N ILE A 46 -5.12 8.77 12.42
CA ILE A 46 -4.93 7.47 11.78
C ILE A 46 -4.84 6.35 12.83
N LEU A 47 -4.05 6.59 13.88
CA LEU A 47 -3.87 5.64 14.96
C LEU A 47 -5.16 5.42 15.75
N ALA A 48 -5.96 6.47 15.97
CA ALA A 48 -7.25 6.36 16.63
C ALA A 48 -8.19 5.42 15.84
N ILE A 49 -8.24 5.55 14.51
CA ILE A 49 -9.02 4.67 13.63
C ILE A 49 -8.55 3.21 13.73
N ALA A 50 -7.24 2.98 13.67
CA ALA A 50 -6.70 1.61 13.76
C ALA A 50 -6.95 0.95 15.12
N LYS A 51 -7.09 1.75 16.20
CA LYS A 51 -7.42 1.26 17.54
C LYS A 51 -8.92 0.99 17.72
N GLU A 52 -9.78 1.67 16.97
CA GLU A 52 -11.24 1.51 17.05
C GLU A 52 -11.69 0.14 16.54
N PHE A 53 -10.99 -0.41 15.53
CA PHE A 53 -11.38 -1.66 14.88
C PHE A 53 -10.28 -2.73 14.96
N ASP A 54 -10.60 -3.90 15.51
CA ASP A 54 -9.70 -5.05 15.58
C ASP A 54 -9.01 -5.43 14.26
N PRO A 55 -9.70 -5.53 13.10
CA PRO A 55 -9.07 -5.92 11.83
C PRO A 55 -8.25 -4.80 11.18
N VAL A 56 -8.31 -3.56 11.68
CA VAL A 56 -7.64 -2.41 11.06
C VAL A 56 -6.28 -2.19 11.73
N TYR A 57 -5.27 -2.00 10.89
CA TYR A 57 -3.92 -1.59 11.23
C TYR A 57 -3.57 -0.33 10.43
N CYS A 58 -2.44 0.29 10.70
CA CYS A 58 -2.05 1.51 9.98
C CYS A 58 -0.57 1.56 9.62
N SER A 59 -0.26 2.47 8.71
CA SER A 59 1.09 2.95 8.46
C SER A 59 1.33 4.30 9.15
N VAL A 60 2.58 4.75 9.18
CA VAL A 60 2.97 6.13 9.54
C VAL A 60 3.89 6.70 8.47
N GLY A 61 3.55 7.85 7.91
CA GLY A 61 4.39 8.50 6.92
C GLY A 61 3.81 9.76 6.29
N THR A 62 4.61 10.33 5.38
CA THR A 62 4.32 11.57 4.66
C THR A 62 4.22 11.30 3.17
N HIS A 63 3.01 11.41 2.63
CA HIS A 63 2.77 11.31 1.19
C HIS A 63 3.51 12.43 0.44
N PRO A 64 4.04 12.20 -0.78
CA PRO A 64 4.81 13.18 -1.55
C PRO A 64 4.17 14.56 -1.67
N HIS A 65 2.83 14.65 -1.77
CA HIS A 65 2.15 15.95 -1.86
C HIS A 65 2.36 16.83 -0.63
N ASN A 66 2.64 16.24 0.54
CA ASN A 66 2.79 16.93 1.82
C ASN A 66 4.26 17.07 2.24
N ALA A 67 5.21 16.61 1.43
CA ALA A 67 6.62 16.52 1.80
C ALA A 67 7.23 17.88 2.21
N ALA A 68 6.85 18.97 1.53
CA ALA A 68 7.34 20.31 1.84
C ALA A 68 6.86 20.85 3.20
N GLU A 69 5.73 20.34 3.71
CA GLU A 69 5.13 20.76 4.98
C GLU A 69 5.70 19.99 6.18
N GLU A 70 6.44 18.91 5.95
CA GLU A 70 6.91 17.96 6.97
C GLU A 70 8.42 17.67 6.86
N LEU A 71 9.22 18.64 6.40
CA LEU A 71 10.69 18.53 6.32
C LEU A 71 11.37 18.31 7.69
N ASP A 72 10.67 18.62 8.78
CA ASP A 72 11.10 18.40 10.16
C ASP A 72 10.89 16.96 10.65
N VAL A 73 10.17 16.12 9.91
CA VAL A 73 10.01 14.70 10.23
C VAL A 73 11.33 13.98 10.05
N THR A 74 11.76 13.25 11.08
CA THR A 74 13.00 12.49 11.10
C THR A 74 12.74 10.99 11.07
N ALA A 75 13.75 10.22 10.69
CA ALA A 75 13.67 8.76 10.77
C ALA A 75 13.52 8.26 12.22
N ASP A 76 14.07 8.98 13.22
CA ASP A 76 13.90 8.66 14.64
C ASP A 76 12.45 8.79 15.08
N GLU A 77 11.76 9.85 14.63
CA GLU A 77 10.35 10.06 14.95
C GLU A 77 9.47 8.98 14.31
N LEU A 78 9.71 8.63 13.04
CA LEU A 78 9.00 7.54 12.36
C LEU A 78 9.22 6.20 13.08
N VAL A 79 10.46 5.89 13.47
CA VAL A 79 10.79 4.67 14.23
C VAL A 79 10.01 4.64 15.53
N ARG A 80 10.03 5.72 16.32
CA ARG A 80 9.32 5.83 17.58
C ARG A 80 7.80 5.65 17.42
N LEU A 81 7.19 6.33 16.44
CA LEU A 81 5.75 6.18 16.16
C LEU A 81 5.40 4.76 15.71
N SER A 82 6.31 4.11 15.00
CA SER A 82 6.12 2.73 14.51
C SER A 82 6.20 1.66 15.60
N GLU A 83 6.58 1.99 16.84
CA GLU A 83 6.63 1.00 17.93
C GLU A 83 5.24 0.49 18.32
N HIS A 84 4.19 1.30 18.13
CA HIS A 84 2.83 0.92 18.50
C HIS A 84 2.38 -0.35 17.74
N PRO A 85 1.73 -1.34 18.38
CA PRO A 85 1.43 -2.64 17.77
C PRO A 85 0.48 -2.58 16.57
N LYS A 86 -0.35 -1.53 16.48
CA LYS A 86 -1.22 -1.28 15.32
C LYS A 86 -0.49 -0.67 14.10
N VAL A 87 0.75 -0.19 14.26
CA VAL A 87 1.54 0.37 13.17
C VAL A 87 2.38 -0.74 12.56
N VAL A 88 2.13 -1.07 11.29
CA VAL A 88 2.69 -2.25 10.61
C VAL A 88 3.49 -1.91 9.37
N ALA A 89 3.59 -0.62 9.02
CA ALA A 89 4.32 -0.14 7.86
C ALA A 89 4.78 1.30 8.05
N ILE A 90 5.79 1.69 7.28
CA ILE A 90 6.19 3.08 7.08
C ILE A 90 5.57 3.56 5.76
N GLY A 91 5.17 4.83 5.70
CA GLY A 91 4.57 5.43 4.52
C GLY A 91 3.06 5.72 4.69
N GLU A 92 2.35 6.07 3.63
CA GLU A 92 2.89 6.12 2.26
C GLU A 92 3.90 7.27 2.08
N ALA A 93 4.94 7.00 1.31
CA ALA A 93 5.96 7.99 0.92
C ALA A 93 6.45 7.66 -0.48
N GLY A 94 7.08 8.60 -1.17
CA GLY A 94 7.57 8.35 -2.53
C GLY A 94 7.59 9.61 -3.37
N LEU A 95 7.23 9.49 -4.64
CA LEU A 95 7.32 10.55 -5.65
C LEU A 95 6.02 10.64 -6.46
N ASP A 96 5.53 11.88 -6.62
CA ASP A 96 4.41 12.21 -7.50
C ASP A 96 4.75 13.47 -8.30
N PHE A 97 5.15 13.27 -9.56
CA PHE A 97 5.44 14.35 -10.50
C PHE A 97 4.26 14.67 -11.42
N HIS A 98 3.13 13.97 -11.25
CA HIS A 98 1.93 14.24 -12.03
C HIS A 98 1.19 15.46 -11.48
N TYR A 99 0.94 15.48 -10.16
CA TYR A 99 0.34 16.65 -9.51
C TYR A 99 1.38 17.65 -9.00
N ASP A 100 2.62 17.18 -8.74
CA ASP A 100 3.80 17.98 -8.40
C ASP A 100 3.53 19.04 -7.30
N LYS A 101 2.75 18.66 -6.27
CA LYS A 101 2.27 19.57 -5.20
C LYS A 101 3.32 19.95 -4.16
N SER A 102 4.48 19.29 -4.20
CA SER A 102 5.65 19.62 -3.38
C SER A 102 6.89 19.60 -4.27
N PRO A 103 7.91 20.45 -4.01
CA PRO A 103 9.17 20.42 -4.73
C PRO A 103 9.80 19.01 -4.75
N ARG A 104 10.34 18.60 -5.91
CA ARG A 104 10.85 17.24 -6.11
C ARG A 104 11.99 16.87 -5.17
N ASP A 105 12.83 17.83 -4.81
CA ASP A 105 13.89 17.67 -3.80
C ASP A 105 13.32 17.42 -2.41
N ALA A 106 12.24 18.10 -2.02
CA ALA A 106 11.52 17.83 -0.78
C ALA A 106 10.89 16.42 -0.78
N GLN A 107 10.25 16.01 -1.89
CA GLN A 107 9.71 14.66 -2.04
C GLN A 107 10.81 13.60 -1.91
N ALA A 108 11.93 13.79 -2.61
CA ALA A 108 13.07 12.87 -2.62
C ALA A 108 13.79 12.79 -1.26
N ALA A 109 13.88 13.91 -0.53
CA ALA A 109 14.42 13.95 0.83
C ALA A 109 13.49 13.23 1.81
N SER A 110 12.19 13.54 1.79
CA SER A 110 11.18 12.86 2.61
C SER A 110 11.18 11.36 2.35
N PHE A 111 11.19 10.94 1.08
CA PHE A 111 11.22 9.52 0.71
C PHE A 111 12.45 8.80 1.29
N ARG A 112 13.65 9.40 1.22
CA ARG A 112 14.86 8.82 1.83
C ARG A 112 14.78 8.75 3.36
N THR A 113 14.17 9.74 4.01
CA THR A 113 13.91 9.68 5.46
C THR A 113 13.03 8.47 5.82
N HIS A 114 11.98 8.21 5.04
CA HIS A 114 11.09 7.07 5.25
C HIS A 114 11.78 5.74 4.94
N ILE A 115 12.64 5.67 3.91
CA ILE A 115 13.49 4.51 3.64
C ILE A 115 14.42 4.22 4.82
N ALA A 116 15.06 5.24 5.40
CA ALA A 116 15.90 5.07 6.58
C ALA A 116 15.13 4.50 7.78
N ALA A 117 13.88 4.94 8.00
CA ALA A 117 13.01 4.38 9.03
C ALA A 117 12.59 2.92 8.73
N ALA A 118 12.21 2.61 7.50
CA ALA A 118 11.86 1.25 7.08
C ALA A 118 13.04 0.28 7.28
N ARG A 119 14.26 0.70 6.90
CA ARG A 119 15.48 -0.09 7.11
C ARG A 119 15.76 -0.37 8.58
N ARG A 120 15.58 0.62 9.46
CA ARG A 120 15.84 0.49 10.90
C ARG A 120 14.81 -0.35 11.63
N THR A 121 13.55 -0.26 11.21
CA THR A 121 12.43 -0.97 11.86
C THR A 121 12.21 -2.37 11.30
N GLY A 122 12.65 -2.62 10.05
CA GLY A 122 12.31 -3.82 9.30
C GLY A 122 10.83 -3.84 8.86
N LEU A 123 10.09 -2.76 9.04
CA LEU A 123 8.72 -2.64 8.56
C LEU A 123 8.70 -2.29 7.07
N PRO A 124 7.72 -2.81 6.30
CA PRO A 124 7.62 -2.50 4.90
C PRO A 124 7.35 -1.01 4.67
N LEU A 125 8.03 -0.43 3.69
CA LEU A 125 7.71 0.88 3.15
C LEU A 125 6.60 0.76 2.10
N VAL A 126 5.50 1.47 2.29
CA VAL A 126 4.43 1.65 1.31
C VAL A 126 4.83 2.80 0.39
N ILE A 127 5.07 2.50 -0.89
CA ILE A 127 5.69 3.45 -1.84
C ILE A 127 4.68 3.93 -2.87
N HIS A 128 4.42 5.23 -2.85
CA HIS A 128 3.66 5.93 -3.88
C HIS A 128 4.58 6.34 -5.03
N ALA A 129 4.25 5.92 -6.25
CA ALA A 129 4.96 6.32 -7.45
C ALA A 129 3.96 6.79 -8.51
N ARG A 130 4.13 8.01 -9.01
CA ARG A 130 3.31 8.52 -10.10
C ARG A 130 4.10 9.46 -11.01
N SER A 131 4.22 9.05 -12.29
CA SER A 131 4.97 9.79 -13.32
C SER A 131 6.42 10.11 -12.92
N ALA A 132 7.04 9.22 -12.15
CA ALA A 132 8.35 9.43 -11.52
C ALA A 132 9.23 8.16 -11.59
N ASP A 133 9.02 7.31 -12.59
CA ASP A 133 9.54 5.94 -12.64
C ASP A 133 11.07 5.88 -12.58
N ASP A 134 11.76 6.71 -13.37
CA ASP A 134 13.23 6.73 -13.45
C ASP A 134 13.86 7.18 -12.12
N ASP A 135 13.37 8.28 -11.56
CA ASP A 135 13.82 8.79 -10.26
C ASP A 135 13.51 7.81 -9.13
N MET A 136 12.33 7.19 -9.14
CA MET A 136 11.94 6.17 -8.16
C MET A 136 12.90 4.98 -8.21
N ALA A 137 13.17 4.45 -9.41
CA ALA A 137 14.09 3.35 -9.62
C ALA A 137 15.53 3.70 -9.20
N ALA A 138 15.99 4.92 -9.50
CA ALA A 138 17.31 5.40 -9.11
C ALA A 138 17.47 5.49 -7.58
N ILE A 139 16.49 6.07 -6.88
CA ILE A 139 16.51 6.16 -5.41
C ILE A 139 16.47 4.78 -4.79
N LEU A 140 15.59 3.89 -5.27
CA LEU A 140 15.47 2.54 -4.74
C LEU A 140 16.79 1.76 -4.88
N ARG A 141 17.44 1.81 -6.05
CA ARG A 141 18.74 1.14 -6.27
C ARG A 141 19.84 1.69 -5.36
N ASP A 142 19.97 3.01 -5.28
CA ASP A 142 20.96 3.67 -4.42
C ASP A 142 20.75 3.28 -2.94
N GLU A 143 19.53 3.38 -2.45
CA GLU A 143 19.22 3.09 -1.06
C GLU A 143 19.29 1.60 -0.71
N MET A 144 18.94 0.70 -1.63
CA MET A 144 19.10 -0.74 -1.41
C MET A 144 20.58 -1.13 -1.34
N GLY A 145 21.45 -0.43 -2.09
CA GLY A 145 22.91 -0.57 -2.01
C GLY A 145 23.50 -0.19 -0.65
N LYS A 146 22.79 0.61 0.15
CA LYS A 146 23.19 1.02 1.52
C LYS A 146 22.67 0.07 2.60
N GLY A 147 21.85 -0.91 2.23
CA GLY A 147 21.26 -1.90 3.13
C GLY A 147 19.80 -2.16 2.78
N ALA A 148 19.42 -3.44 2.81
CA ALA A 148 18.09 -3.89 2.43
C ALA A 148 16.99 -3.34 3.35
N PHE A 149 15.84 -3.02 2.75
CA PHE A 149 14.61 -2.70 3.47
C PHE A 149 13.41 -3.29 2.71
N PRO A 150 12.38 -3.81 3.40
CA PRO A 150 11.19 -4.32 2.75
C PRO A 150 10.33 -3.17 2.21
N PHE A 151 9.67 -3.37 1.08
CA PHE A 151 8.77 -2.38 0.50
C PHE A 151 7.72 -2.98 -0.43
N VAL A 152 6.67 -2.21 -0.68
CA VAL A 152 5.65 -2.45 -1.70
C VAL A 152 5.48 -1.21 -2.56
N LEU A 153 5.48 -1.37 -3.88
CA LEU A 153 4.95 -0.36 -4.81
C LEU A 153 3.42 -0.50 -4.80
N HIS A 154 2.75 0.39 -4.06
CA HIS A 154 1.29 0.33 -3.94
C HIS A 154 0.63 0.93 -5.19
N CYS A 155 -0.65 0.63 -5.36
CA CYS A 155 -1.52 1.08 -6.45
C CYS A 155 -0.80 1.12 -7.80
N PHE A 156 -0.16 -0.01 -8.17
CA PHE A 156 0.81 -0.01 -9.24
C PHE A 156 0.18 0.46 -10.57
N SER A 157 0.68 1.60 -11.05
CA SER A 157 0.22 2.28 -12.26
C SER A 157 1.37 2.85 -13.10
N SER A 158 2.59 2.42 -12.79
CA SER A 158 3.84 2.76 -13.47
C SER A 158 4.17 1.79 -14.61
N GLY A 159 5.27 2.06 -15.32
CA GLY A 159 5.75 1.24 -16.43
C GLY A 159 6.46 -0.05 -16.01
N ARG A 160 6.62 -0.94 -16.99
CA ARG A 160 7.20 -2.28 -16.83
C ARG A 160 8.58 -2.30 -16.18
N GLU A 161 9.43 -1.32 -16.51
CA GLU A 161 10.80 -1.25 -15.98
C GLU A 161 10.85 -0.94 -14.48
N LEU A 162 9.94 -0.11 -13.96
CA LEU A 162 9.86 0.11 -12.51
C LEU A 162 9.35 -1.15 -11.79
N ALA A 163 8.38 -1.86 -12.39
CA ALA A 163 7.88 -3.13 -11.84
C ALA A 163 9.00 -4.17 -11.71
N ARG A 164 9.79 -4.34 -12.78
CA ARG A 164 10.97 -5.23 -12.80
C ARG A 164 11.99 -4.83 -11.75
N THR A 165 12.34 -3.54 -11.70
CA THR A 165 13.27 -3.00 -10.71
C THR A 165 12.78 -3.28 -9.28
N GLY A 166 11.49 -3.07 -9.00
CA GLY A 166 10.90 -3.34 -7.69
C GLY A 166 11.05 -4.81 -7.28
N VAL A 167 10.74 -5.74 -8.18
CA VAL A 167 10.87 -7.19 -7.93
C VAL A 167 12.33 -7.62 -7.79
N GLU A 168 13.23 -7.13 -8.64
CA GLU A 168 14.68 -7.42 -8.57
C GLU A 168 15.28 -7.00 -7.23
N LEU A 169 14.81 -5.88 -6.67
CA LEU A 169 15.22 -5.38 -5.35
C LEU A 169 14.51 -6.07 -4.18
N GLY A 170 13.68 -7.10 -4.45
CA GLY A 170 12.98 -7.90 -3.45
C GLY A 170 11.65 -7.30 -2.95
N GLY A 171 11.17 -6.24 -3.58
CA GLY A 171 9.90 -5.58 -3.27
C GLY A 171 8.67 -6.36 -3.76
N PHE A 172 7.51 -5.90 -3.30
CA PHE A 172 6.20 -6.39 -3.72
C PHE A 172 5.49 -5.36 -4.59
N ILE A 173 4.55 -5.83 -5.42
CA ILE A 173 3.71 -5.00 -6.27
C ILE A 173 2.26 -5.22 -5.85
N SER A 174 1.55 -4.14 -5.53
CA SER A 174 0.13 -4.22 -5.19
C SER A 174 -0.73 -3.66 -6.31
N PHE A 175 -1.84 -4.36 -6.59
CA PHE A 175 -2.79 -3.97 -7.62
C PHE A 175 -4.10 -3.52 -6.99
N SER A 176 -4.55 -2.33 -7.40
CA SER A 176 -5.84 -1.75 -7.01
C SER A 176 -6.91 -2.03 -8.07
N GLY A 177 -8.09 -1.39 -7.91
CA GLY A 177 -9.19 -1.51 -8.86
C GLY A 177 -8.85 -1.11 -10.31
N ILE A 178 -7.71 -0.44 -10.55
CA ILE A 178 -7.18 -0.15 -11.89
C ILE A 178 -7.10 -1.39 -12.77
N VAL A 179 -6.75 -2.56 -12.21
CA VAL A 179 -6.61 -3.81 -12.99
C VAL A 179 -7.93 -4.24 -13.66
N THR A 180 -9.06 -3.79 -13.12
CA THR A 180 -10.41 -4.08 -13.63
C THR A 180 -10.83 -3.16 -14.78
N PHE A 181 -10.11 -2.05 -15.01
CA PHE A 181 -10.53 -1.05 -15.97
C PHE A 181 -10.27 -1.52 -17.41
N ARG A 182 -11.22 -1.24 -18.30
CA ARG A 182 -11.16 -1.63 -19.72
C ARG A 182 -9.83 -1.23 -20.39
N ASN A 183 -9.33 -0.03 -20.08
CA ASN A 183 -8.16 0.55 -20.74
C ASN A 183 -6.82 0.20 -20.06
N SER A 184 -6.82 -0.63 -19.01
CA SER A 184 -5.61 -0.95 -18.23
C SER A 184 -4.95 -2.26 -18.68
N GLU A 185 -4.87 -2.52 -19.98
CA GLU A 185 -4.25 -3.77 -20.48
C GLU A 185 -2.76 -3.82 -20.15
N GLU A 186 -2.05 -2.71 -20.26
CA GLU A 186 -0.63 -2.66 -19.91
C GLU A 186 -0.38 -3.07 -18.44
N ILE A 187 -1.24 -2.63 -17.52
CA ILE A 187 -1.16 -3.03 -16.10
C ILE A 187 -1.41 -4.54 -15.94
N ARG A 188 -2.34 -5.11 -16.70
CA ARG A 188 -2.60 -6.56 -16.71
C ARG A 188 -1.44 -7.35 -17.30
N GLU A 189 -0.81 -6.85 -18.35
CA GLU A 189 0.41 -7.45 -18.91
C GLU A 189 1.58 -7.42 -17.94
N ILE A 190 1.78 -6.29 -17.24
CA ILE A 190 2.80 -6.20 -16.19
C ILE A 190 2.50 -7.19 -15.06
N ALA A 191 1.24 -7.28 -14.61
CA ALA A 191 0.84 -8.24 -13.59
C ALA A 191 1.22 -9.69 -13.94
N ARG A 192 1.11 -10.08 -15.22
CA ARG A 192 1.50 -11.43 -15.71
C ARG A 192 3.00 -11.68 -15.66
N GLU A 193 3.83 -10.64 -15.63
CA GLU A 193 5.29 -10.76 -15.51
C GLU A 193 5.78 -10.82 -14.06
N ILE A 194 4.97 -10.34 -13.10
CA ILE A 194 5.37 -10.31 -11.69
C ILE A 194 5.32 -11.74 -11.12
N PRO A 195 6.39 -12.21 -10.42
CA PRO A 195 6.34 -13.48 -9.71
C PRO A 195 5.16 -13.50 -8.74
N LEU A 196 4.37 -14.57 -8.75
CA LEU A 196 3.13 -14.63 -7.97
C LEU A 196 3.38 -14.40 -6.47
N ASP A 197 4.54 -14.79 -5.94
CA ASP A 197 4.87 -14.57 -4.53
C ASP A 197 5.19 -13.09 -4.20
N ARG A 198 5.22 -12.19 -5.18
CA ARG A 198 5.44 -10.73 -5.00
C ARG A 198 4.19 -9.88 -5.24
N ILE A 199 3.03 -10.50 -5.44
CA ILE A 199 1.78 -9.81 -5.74
C ILE A 199 0.93 -9.59 -4.48
N LEU A 200 0.38 -8.40 -4.33
CA LEU A 200 -0.64 -8.03 -3.35
C LEU A 200 -1.88 -7.42 -4.04
N VAL A 201 -2.96 -7.27 -3.27
CA VAL A 201 -4.20 -6.61 -3.71
C VAL A 201 -4.62 -5.55 -2.70
N GLU A 202 -5.21 -4.48 -3.21
CA GLU A 202 -5.70 -3.37 -2.39
C GLU A 202 -6.91 -2.69 -3.04
N THR A 203 -7.51 -1.76 -2.31
CA THR A 203 -8.55 -0.88 -2.84
C THR A 203 -8.05 0.50 -3.20
N ASP A 204 -7.16 1.08 -2.40
CA ASP A 204 -6.91 2.52 -2.37
C ASP A 204 -8.18 3.35 -2.07
N ALA A 205 -9.14 2.75 -1.34
CA ALA A 205 -10.40 3.41 -1.03
C ALA A 205 -10.19 4.72 -0.26
N PRO A 206 -10.94 5.80 -0.55
CA PRO A 206 -12.16 5.88 -1.35
C PRO A 206 -11.95 5.95 -2.88
N TYR A 207 -10.71 5.92 -3.35
CA TYR A 207 -10.37 6.08 -4.76
C TYR A 207 -10.50 4.79 -5.56
N LEU A 208 -10.52 4.91 -6.89
CA LEU A 208 -10.28 3.80 -7.83
C LEU A 208 -11.22 2.59 -7.69
N ALA A 209 -12.51 2.83 -7.40
CA ALA A 209 -13.52 1.77 -7.30
C ALA A 209 -13.46 0.81 -8.51
N PRO A 210 -13.28 -0.51 -8.29
CA PRO A 210 -13.17 -1.50 -9.36
C PRO A 210 -14.50 -1.66 -10.12
N VAL A 211 -14.49 -2.25 -11.30
CA VAL A 211 -15.71 -2.77 -11.94
C VAL A 211 -16.29 -3.89 -11.06
N PRO A 212 -17.62 -3.89 -10.75
CA PRO A 212 -18.70 -3.09 -11.35
C PRO A 212 -19.04 -1.76 -10.63
N HIS A 213 -18.26 -1.36 -9.62
CA HIS A 213 -18.50 -0.17 -8.79
C HIS A 213 -17.92 1.14 -9.36
N ARG A 214 -17.27 1.08 -10.54
CA ARG A 214 -16.60 2.23 -11.18
C ARG A 214 -17.51 3.47 -11.24
N GLY A 215 -16.98 4.60 -10.77
CA GLY A 215 -17.71 5.87 -10.68
C GLY A 215 -18.46 6.10 -9.37
N ARG A 216 -18.41 5.14 -8.44
CA ARG A 216 -18.85 5.30 -7.04
C ARG A 216 -17.64 5.46 -6.12
N SER A 217 -17.90 5.87 -4.87
CA SER A 217 -16.88 5.78 -3.82
C SER A 217 -16.46 4.32 -3.63
N ASN A 218 -15.15 4.07 -3.55
CA ASN A 218 -14.63 2.74 -3.28
C ASN A 218 -14.74 2.41 -1.80
N GLU A 219 -14.67 1.14 -1.42
CA GLU A 219 -14.57 0.73 -0.02
C GLU A 219 -13.78 -0.59 0.08
N PRO A 220 -13.17 -0.91 1.25
CA PRO A 220 -12.33 -2.10 1.40
C PRO A 220 -13.00 -3.42 1.00
N ALA A 221 -14.33 -3.51 1.09
CA ALA A 221 -15.07 -4.68 0.64
C ALA A 221 -14.85 -5.01 -0.86
N PHE A 222 -14.59 -3.99 -1.68
CA PHE A 222 -14.42 -4.14 -3.13
C PHE A 222 -13.06 -4.71 -3.54
N VAL A 223 -12.13 -4.93 -2.60
CA VAL A 223 -10.87 -5.66 -2.88
C VAL A 223 -11.13 -7.07 -3.43
N ALA A 224 -12.30 -7.65 -3.11
CA ALA A 224 -12.74 -8.93 -3.66
C ALA A 224 -12.90 -8.89 -5.19
N ASP A 225 -13.35 -7.76 -5.75
CA ASP A 225 -13.50 -7.59 -7.20
C ASP A 225 -12.16 -7.34 -7.87
N THR A 226 -11.27 -6.57 -7.24
CA THR A 226 -9.87 -6.43 -7.65
C THR A 226 -9.20 -7.79 -7.73
N ALA A 227 -9.29 -8.60 -6.66
CA ALA A 227 -8.72 -9.94 -6.61
C ALA A 227 -9.31 -10.85 -7.70
N ARG A 228 -10.64 -10.84 -7.92
CA ARG A 228 -11.26 -11.64 -8.97
C ARG A 228 -10.76 -11.28 -10.37
N SER A 229 -10.62 -9.99 -10.66
CA SER A 229 -10.09 -9.52 -11.94
C SER A 229 -8.61 -9.87 -12.12
N LEU A 230 -7.81 -9.77 -11.06
CA LEU A 230 -6.40 -10.13 -11.09
C LEU A 230 -6.22 -11.65 -11.27
N ALA A 231 -7.06 -12.46 -10.62
CA ALA A 231 -7.04 -13.92 -10.78
C ALA A 231 -7.33 -14.34 -12.23
N ALA A 232 -8.35 -13.72 -12.84
CA ALA A 232 -8.66 -13.91 -14.26
C ALA A 232 -7.50 -13.46 -15.18
N THR A 233 -6.81 -12.36 -14.81
CA THR A 233 -5.65 -11.85 -15.56
C THR A 233 -4.48 -12.83 -15.54
N LEU A 234 -4.25 -13.48 -14.40
CA LEU A 234 -3.16 -14.43 -14.16
C LEU A 234 -3.51 -15.87 -14.53
N GLY A 235 -4.78 -16.16 -14.84
CA GLY A 235 -5.25 -17.50 -15.20
C GLY A 235 -5.29 -18.48 -14.03
N ILE A 236 -5.49 -18.00 -12.80
CA ILE A 236 -5.57 -18.82 -11.59
C ILE A 236 -6.94 -18.69 -10.90
N ASP A 237 -7.26 -19.63 -10.00
CA ASP A 237 -8.52 -19.60 -9.27
C ASP A 237 -8.58 -18.40 -8.29
N PRO A 238 -9.72 -17.69 -8.15
CA PRO A 238 -9.83 -16.57 -7.22
C PRO A 238 -9.54 -16.92 -5.76
N ALA A 239 -9.88 -18.13 -5.29
CA ALA A 239 -9.57 -18.56 -3.93
C ALA A 239 -8.07 -18.85 -3.78
N GLU A 240 -7.42 -19.39 -4.82
CA GLU A 240 -5.97 -19.56 -4.86
C GLU A 240 -5.25 -18.20 -4.81
N LEU A 241 -5.68 -17.22 -5.62
CA LEU A 241 -5.14 -15.86 -5.55
C LEU A 241 -5.32 -15.27 -4.14
N ALA A 242 -6.50 -15.40 -3.55
CA ALA A 242 -6.76 -14.86 -2.21
C ALA A 242 -5.84 -15.48 -1.15
N ALA A 243 -5.60 -16.80 -1.20
CA ALA A 243 -4.68 -17.47 -0.30
C ALA A 243 -3.23 -17.01 -0.52
N LEU A 244 -2.83 -16.87 -1.79
CA LEU A 244 -1.50 -16.46 -2.20
C LEU A 244 -1.19 -15.02 -1.80
N THR A 245 -2.06 -14.07 -2.11
CA THR A 245 -1.86 -12.64 -1.75
C THR A 245 -1.93 -12.44 -0.24
N THR A 246 -2.76 -13.21 0.47
CA THR A 246 -2.78 -13.20 1.95
C THR A 246 -1.45 -13.69 2.52
N ARG A 247 -0.89 -14.80 2.02
CA ARG A 247 0.43 -15.30 2.47
C ARG A 247 1.54 -14.28 2.15
N ASN A 248 1.52 -13.70 0.95
CA ASN A 248 2.45 -12.65 0.56
C ASN A 248 2.37 -11.43 1.49
N PHE A 249 1.15 -11.01 1.83
CA PHE A 249 0.92 -9.90 2.75
C PHE A 249 1.57 -10.15 4.10
N PHE A 250 1.31 -11.30 4.73
CA PHE A 250 1.91 -11.60 6.05
C PHE A 250 3.41 -11.87 6.00
N ARG A 251 3.96 -12.27 4.85
CA ARG A 251 5.41 -12.34 4.64
C ARG A 251 6.05 -10.94 4.64
N LEU A 252 5.37 -9.95 4.05
CA LEU A 252 5.86 -8.58 3.98
C LEU A 252 5.57 -7.77 5.26
N PHE A 253 4.33 -7.78 5.73
CA PHE A 253 3.84 -7.09 6.93
C PHE A 253 3.98 -7.97 8.17
N SER A 254 5.20 -8.45 8.42
CA SER A 254 5.52 -9.47 9.43
C SER A 254 5.17 -9.09 10.87
N LYS A 255 5.09 -7.79 11.18
CA LYS A 255 4.64 -7.29 12.49
C LYS A 255 3.15 -7.53 12.73
N MET A 256 2.33 -7.63 11.69
CA MET A 256 0.90 -7.87 11.84
C MET A 256 0.66 -9.32 12.26
N PRO A 257 -0.10 -9.57 13.35
CA PRO A 257 -0.47 -10.93 13.74
C PRO A 257 -1.26 -11.65 12.65
N ALA A 258 -0.65 -12.72 12.11
CA ALA A 258 -1.31 -13.63 11.18
C ALA A 258 -2.47 -14.36 11.88
N PRO A 259 -3.64 -14.47 11.24
CA PRO A 259 -4.70 -15.36 11.70
C PRO A 259 -4.18 -16.81 11.76
N ALA A 260 -4.66 -17.60 12.73
CA ALA A 260 -4.19 -18.97 12.99
C ALA A 260 -4.22 -19.91 11.76
N ASN A 261 -4.99 -19.57 10.73
CA ASN A 261 -5.17 -20.38 9.51
C ASN A 261 -4.26 -19.95 8.34
N VAL A 262 -3.34 -19.00 8.56
CA VAL A 262 -2.45 -18.44 7.51
C VAL A 262 -0.98 -18.83 7.73
N SER A 263 -0.65 -19.42 8.88
CA SER A 263 0.70 -19.95 9.16
C SER A 263 0.92 -21.31 8.49
N GLY A 264 1.64 -21.29 7.37
CA GLY A 264 2.15 -22.45 6.64
C GLY A 264 3.42 -22.11 5.89
#